data_AF-A4YGZ0-F1
#
_entry.id   AF-A4YGZ0-F1
#
_cell.length_a   1.000
_cell.length_b   1.000
_cell.length_c   1.000
_cell.angle_alpha   90.00
_cell.angle_beta   90.00
_cell.angle_gamma   90.00
#
_symmetry.space_group_name_H-M   'P 1'
#
loop_
_entity.id
_entity.type
_entity.pdbx_description
1 polymer ?
#
loop_
_entity_poly.entity_id
_entity_poly.type
_entity_poly.pdbx_seq_one_letter_code
_entity_poly.pdbx_strand_id
1 'polypeptide(L)'
;MLYGSYARGDFNLWSDVDVLLVSERFDGIRFLDRYELFKAREGFEVKPYTPQEFSKMRNKIGWREALKDKVIIADDYSLFT
;
A
#
# COMPACT_ATOMS: atom_id res chain seq x y z
N MET A 1 4.82 1.59 2.12
CA MET A 1 4.42 1.94 3.51
C MET A 1 3.56 0.83 4.08
N LEU A 2 3.39 0.80 5.41
CA LEU A 2 2.41 -0.04 6.08
C LEU A 2 1.15 0.78 6.39
N TYR A 3 -0.01 0.13 6.33
CA TYR A 3 -1.27 0.65 6.85
C TYR A 3 -1.98 -0.48 7.63
N GLY A 4 -3.20 -0.26 8.10
CA GLY A 4 -3.96 -1.31 8.78
C GLY A 4 -3.44 -1.66 10.19
N SER A 5 -3.72 -2.87 10.66
CA SER A 5 -3.54 -3.24 12.07
C SER A 5 -2.07 -3.30 12.50
N TYR A 6 -1.17 -3.73 11.61
CA TYR A 6 0.26 -3.69 11.88
C TYR A 6 0.81 -2.27 12.00
N ALA A 7 0.26 -1.33 11.23
CA ALA A 7 0.65 0.08 11.35
C ALA A 7 0.09 0.73 12.63
N ARG A 8 -1.13 0.37 13.03
CA ARG A 8 -1.76 0.84 14.29
C ARG A 8 -1.19 0.18 15.55
N GLY A 9 -0.58 -1.00 15.43
CA GLY A 9 -0.09 -1.80 16.55
C GLY A 9 -1.17 -2.63 17.27
N ASP A 10 -2.36 -2.77 16.67
CA ASP A 10 -3.49 -3.54 17.21
C ASP A 10 -3.73 -4.88 16.47
N PHE A 11 -2.70 -5.38 15.78
CA PHE A 11 -2.75 -6.66 15.06
C PHE A 11 -2.89 -7.87 15.99
N ASN A 12 -3.36 -8.98 15.42
CA ASN A 12 -3.45 -10.27 16.10
C ASN A 12 -2.88 -11.40 15.24
N LEU A 13 -2.91 -12.64 15.74
CA LEU A 13 -2.35 -13.82 15.09
C LEU A 13 -2.89 -14.08 13.67
N TRP A 14 -4.10 -13.60 13.37
CA TRP A 14 -4.79 -13.79 12.09
C TRP A 14 -4.70 -12.56 11.18
N SER A 15 -3.98 -11.52 11.59
CA SER A 15 -3.83 -10.31 10.78
C SER A 15 -2.79 -10.53 9.69
N ASP A 16 -3.14 -10.17 8.46
CA ASP A 16 -2.18 -9.94 7.39
C ASP A 16 -1.43 -8.61 7.58
N VAL A 17 -0.27 -8.48 6.97
CA VAL A 17 0.52 -7.25 6.89
C VAL A 17 0.12 -6.49 5.63
N ASP A 18 -0.64 -5.42 5.84
CA ASP A 18 -1.11 -4.50 4.79
C ASP A 18 0.03 -3.59 4.28
N VAL A 19 0.41 -3.77 3.02
CA VAL A 19 1.47 -3.00 2.36
C VAL A 19 0.90 -2.22 1.19
N LEU A 20 1.12 -0.90 1.21
CA LEU A 20 0.89 -0.08 0.02
C LEU A 20 2.23 0.21 -0.67
N LEU A 21 2.35 -0.28 -1.91
CA LEU A 21 3.53 -0.17 -2.76
C LEU A 21 3.23 0.76 -3.93
N VAL A 22 3.92 1.89 -4.00
CA VAL A 22 3.71 2.89 -5.06
C VAL A 22 4.93 2.93 -5.98
N SER A 23 4.74 2.73 -7.28
CA SER A 23 5.84 2.81 -8.26
C SER A 23 5.34 3.10 -9.67
N GLU A 24 6.10 3.90 -10.43
CA GLU A 24 5.88 4.12 -11.86
C GLU A 24 6.10 2.85 -12.70
N ARG A 25 6.81 1.84 -12.18
CA ARG A 25 7.00 0.54 -12.86
C ARG A 25 5.70 -0.21 -13.14
N PHE A 26 4.60 0.19 -12.52
CA PHE A 26 3.28 -0.39 -12.73
C PHE A 26 2.48 0.27 -13.86
N ASP A 27 2.99 1.34 -14.46
CA ASP A 27 2.31 2.07 -15.52
C ASP A 27 2.14 1.19 -16.78
N GLY A 28 0.98 1.29 -17.42
CA GLY A 28 0.60 0.45 -18.56
C GLY A 28 0.34 -1.04 -18.23
N ILE A 29 0.52 -1.49 -16.99
CA ILE A 29 0.30 -2.88 -16.57
C ILE A 29 -1.06 -2.99 -15.87
N ARG A 30 -1.88 -3.98 -16.27
CA ARG A 30 -3.17 -4.24 -15.62
C ARG A 30 -2.95 -4.53 -14.15
N PHE A 31 -3.82 -4.02 -13.28
CA PHE A 31 -3.64 -4.08 -11.83
C PHE A 31 -3.33 -5.50 -11.31
N LEU A 32 -4.06 -6.51 -11.80
CA LEU A 32 -3.86 -7.91 -11.39
C LEU A 32 -2.54 -8.51 -11.90
N ASP A 33 -2.03 -8.07 -13.05
CA ASP A 33 -0.78 -8.59 -13.60
C ASP A 33 0.45 -8.04 -12.86
N ARG A 34 0.29 -6.95 -12.10
CA ARG A 34 1.38 -6.35 -11.32
C ARG A 34 1.92 -7.27 -10.23
N TYR A 35 1.10 -8.21 -9.75
CA TYR A 35 1.51 -9.19 -8.76
C TYR A 35 2.57 -10.16 -9.29
N GLU A 36 2.70 -10.32 -10.61
CA GLU A 36 3.77 -11.12 -11.23
C GLU A 36 5.15 -10.44 -11.16
N LEU A 37 5.19 -9.14 -10.85
CA LEU A 37 6.44 -8.36 -10.79
C LEU A 37 7.17 -8.48 -9.46
N PHE A 38 6.52 -9.03 -8.43
CA PHE A 38 7.10 -9.18 -7.11
C PHE A 38 6.54 -10.41 -6.40
N LYS A 39 7.37 -11.07 -5.59
CA LYS A 39 6.93 -12.21 -4.79
C LYS A 39 6.58 -11.74 -3.38
N ALA A 40 5.30 -11.48 -3.13
CA ALA A 40 4.81 -11.28 -1.76
C ALA A 40 4.94 -12.60 -0.97
N ARG A 41 5.34 -12.50 0.31
CA ARG A 41 5.31 -13.63 1.22
C ARG A 41 3.87 -13.86 1.69
N GLU A 42 3.56 -15.10 2.09
CA GLU A 42 2.30 -15.38 2.78
C GLU A 42 2.14 -14.49 4.02
N GLY A 43 0.91 -14.04 4.28
CA GLY A 43 0.61 -13.08 5.33
C GLY A 43 0.87 -11.62 4.95
N PHE A 44 1.21 -11.30 3.69
CA PHE A 44 1.33 -9.93 3.20
C PHE A 44 0.26 -9.64 2.14
N GLU A 45 -0.57 -8.63 2.41
CA GLU A 45 -1.51 -8.10 1.43
C GLU A 45 -0.91 -6.83 0.80
N VAL A 46 -0.47 -6.93 -0.46
CA VAL A 46 0.17 -5.81 -1.17
C VAL A 46 -0.83 -5.14 -2.12
N LYS A 47 -0.90 -3.81 -2.08
CA LYS A 47 -1.65 -2.98 -3.04
C LYS A 47 -0.67 -2.20 -3.96
N PRO A 48 -0.43 -2.67 -5.20
CA PRO A 48 0.54 -2.06 -6.12
C PRO A 48 -0.09 -0.95 -6.97
N TYR A 49 0.08 0.31 -6.56
CA TYR A 49 -0.45 1.49 -7.27
C TYR A 49 0.64 2.26 -8.02
N THR A 50 0.30 2.88 -9.13
CA THR A 50 1.11 3.97 -9.70
C THR A 50 0.95 5.25 -8.83
N PRO A 51 1.89 6.21 -8.92
CA PRO A 51 1.73 7.49 -8.22
C PRO A 51 0.41 8.21 -8.58
N GLN A 52 0.00 8.13 -9.85
CA GLN A 52 -1.21 8.76 -10.37
C GLN A 52 -2.48 8.09 -9.82
N GLU A 53 -2.52 6.76 -9.77
CA GLU A 53 -3.62 6.02 -9.14
C GLU A 53 -3.69 6.29 -7.64
N PHE A 54 -2.54 6.28 -6.96
CA PHE A 54 -2.45 6.56 -5.53
C PHE A 54 -3.00 7.95 -5.20
N SER A 55 -2.61 8.97 -5.96
CA SER A 55 -3.09 10.36 -5.78
C SER A 55 -4.62 10.46 -5.87
N LYS A 56 -5.25 9.71 -6.78
CA LYS A 56 -6.72 9.66 -6.90
C LYS A 56 -7.36 8.86 -5.76
N MET A 57 -6.75 7.73 -5.40
CA MET A 57 -7.31 6.80 -4.43
C MET A 57 -7.24 7.33 -2.98
N ARG A 58 -6.12 7.97 -2.59
CA ARG A 58 -5.87 8.41 -1.21
C ARG A 58 -6.90 9.38 -0.64
N ASN A 59 -7.65 10.05 -1.52
CA ASN A 59 -8.66 11.03 -1.15
C ASN A 59 -10.04 10.40 -0.89
N LYS A 60 -10.23 9.11 -1.23
CA LYS A 60 -11.47 8.39 -0.92
C LYS A 60 -11.59 8.17 0.59
N ILE A 61 -12.80 8.30 1.12
CA ILE A 61 -13.08 8.28 2.58
C ILE A 61 -12.45 7.05 3.27
N GLY A 62 -12.68 5.84 2.74
CA GLY A 62 -12.12 4.63 3.35
C GLY A 62 -10.59 4.60 3.38
N TRP A 63 -9.94 5.15 2.35
CA TRP A 63 -8.49 5.24 2.29
C TRP A 63 -7.91 6.33 3.19
N ARG A 64 -8.62 7.43 3.38
CA ARG A 64 -8.21 8.47 4.33
C ARG A 64 -8.13 7.92 5.75
N GLU A 65 -9.12 7.12 6.15
CA GLU A 65 -9.12 6.49 7.47
C GLU A 65 -8.03 5.41 7.56
N ALA A 66 -7.93 4.52 6.57
CA ALA A 66 -6.91 3.46 6.57
C ALA A 66 -5.47 4.00 6.63
N LEU A 67 -5.20 5.17 6.03
CA LEU A 67 -3.89 5.80 5.95
C LEU A 67 -3.58 6.77 7.10
N LYS A 68 -4.50 6.92 8.07
CA LYS A 68 -4.35 7.83 9.22
C LYS A 68 -3.11 7.48 10.04
N ASP A 69 -2.99 6.21 10.39
CA ASP A 69 -1.91 5.66 11.24
C ASP A 69 -0.84 4.93 10.43
N LYS A 70 -0.68 5.29 9.14
CA LYS A 70 0.32 4.66 8.26
C LYS A 70 1.74 4.80 8.83
N VAL A 71 2.58 3.80 8.58
CA VAL A 71 4.01 3.84 8.86
C VAL A 71 4.78 3.91 7.55
N ILE A 72 5.52 5.01 7.35
CA ILE A 72 6.35 5.21 6.17
C ILE A 72 7.63 4.38 6.32
N ILE A 73 7.87 3.48 5.38
CA ILE A 73 9.09 2.65 5.31
C ILE A 73 10.12 3.31 4.38
N ALA A 74 9.66 3.81 3.23
CA ALA A 74 10.41 4.58 2.26
C ALA A 74 9.42 5.49 1.49
N ASP A 75 9.86 6.68 1.06
CA ASP A 75 9.06 7.65 0.30
C ASP A 75 9.92 8.49 -0.65
N ASP A 76 10.46 7.85 -1.69
CA ASP A 76 11.29 8.54 -2.69
C ASP A 76 10.49 9.54 -3.55
N TYR A 77 9.16 9.39 -3.58
CA TYR A 77 8.25 10.25 -4.33
C TYR A 77 7.72 11.45 -3.51
N SER A 78 8.14 11.59 -2.24
CA SER A 78 7.68 12.64 -1.32
C SER A 78 6.15 12.74 -1.23
N LEU A 79 5.45 11.60 -1.24
CA LEU A 79 3.98 11.55 -1.24
C LEU A 79 3.35 11.95 0.08
N PHE A 80 4.13 11.97 1.18
CA PHE A 80 3.63 12.20 2.54
C PHE A 80 4.34 13.32 3.29
N THR A 81 5.20 14.07 2.59
CA THR A 81 5.89 15.24 3.14
C THR A 81 5.09 16.51 2.88
#